data_AF-A0AA41N8Q6-F1
#
_entry.id   AF-A0AA41N8Q6-F1
#
_cell.length_a   1.000
_cell.length_b   1.000
_cell.length_c   1.000
_cell.angle_alpha   90.00
_cell.angle_beta   90.00
_cell.angle_gamma   90.00
#
_symmetry.space_group_name_H-M   'P 1'
#
loop_
_entity.id
_entity.type
_entity.pdbx_description
1 polymer ?
#
loop_
_entity_poly.entity_id
_entity_poly.type
_entity_poly.pdbx_seq_one_letter_code
_entity_poly.pdbx_strand_id
1 'polypeptide(L)'
;MGLGRDWNVDLTPKFLMANGQLVKMLLHTDFKVVEGSFVYKVGKIHKVPSTETETEALASNLMGMFEKRHFLKFLVFVANCEENDPKTFEDVDPQTTSMRDVYRQFALGQDVVDVPGHALALHRTDGYLDQPCLETINPIKLYSKSLTRCGKSPHLYPYMIWVSCLRALQD
;
A
#
# COMPACT_ATOMS: atom_id res chain seq x y z
N MET A 1 -3.85 -21.32 31.01
CA MET A 1 -3.54 -21.48 29.57
C MET A 1 -4.82 -21.93 28.89
N GLY A 2 -5.21 -21.34 27.75
CA GLY A 2 -6.49 -21.62 27.07
C GLY A 2 -6.56 -23.01 26.43
N LEU A 3 -7.69 -23.35 25.81
CA LEU A 3 -7.86 -24.64 25.12
C LEU A 3 -7.10 -24.62 23.79
N GLY A 4 -6.37 -25.69 23.47
CA GLY A 4 -5.58 -25.77 22.23
C GLY A 4 -6.39 -25.56 20.94
N ARG A 5 -7.68 -25.94 20.96
CA ARG A 5 -8.61 -25.76 19.82
C ARG A 5 -8.96 -24.31 19.50
N ASP A 6 -8.70 -23.38 20.42
CA ASP A 6 -8.96 -21.95 20.21
C ASP A 6 -7.82 -21.28 19.41
N TRP A 7 -6.73 -22.02 19.19
CA TRP A 7 -5.54 -21.53 18.51
C TRP A 7 -5.49 -22.04 17.08
N ASN A 8 -5.53 -21.10 16.14
CA ASN A 8 -5.26 -21.37 14.74
C ASN A 8 -4.08 -20.49 14.34
N VAL A 9 -2.89 -21.10 14.25
CA VAL A 9 -1.61 -20.39 14.02
C VAL A 9 -1.14 -20.68 12.61
N ASP A 10 -1.04 -19.63 11.80
CA ASP A 10 -0.48 -19.73 10.46
C ASP A 10 1.03 -20.03 10.52
N LEU A 11 1.46 -21.02 9.75
CA LEU A 11 2.90 -21.26 9.51
C LEU A 11 3.51 -20.19 8.59
N THR A 12 2.70 -19.54 7.77
CA THR A 12 3.14 -18.49 6.85
C THR A 12 2.07 -17.41 6.80
N PRO A 13 2.08 -16.45 7.74
CA PRO A 13 1.07 -15.40 7.79
C PRO A 13 1.16 -14.51 6.54
N LYS A 14 0.01 -14.29 5.91
CA LYS A 14 -0.13 -13.39 4.76
C LYS A 14 -1.40 -12.57 4.92
N PHE A 15 -1.33 -11.33 4.46
CA PHE A 15 -2.51 -10.48 4.30
C PHE A 15 -2.93 -10.43 2.84
N LEU A 16 -4.23 -10.20 2.65
CA LEU A 16 -4.83 -9.97 1.35
C LEU A 16 -5.03 -8.48 1.13
N MET A 17 -4.59 -7.98 -0.01
CA MET A 17 -4.96 -6.63 -0.41
C MET A 17 -6.44 -6.63 -0.80
N ALA A 18 -7.23 -5.73 -0.21
CA ALA A 18 -8.69 -5.77 -0.32
C ALA A 18 -9.18 -5.81 -1.77
N ASN A 19 -8.63 -4.96 -2.65
CA ASN A 19 -8.95 -4.95 -4.09
C ASN A 19 -8.04 -5.85 -4.94
N GLY A 20 -7.22 -6.69 -4.31
CA GLY A 20 -6.34 -7.63 -5.00
C GLY A 20 -7.11 -8.74 -5.72
N GLN A 21 -6.48 -9.34 -6.72
CA GLN A 21 -7.09 -10.40 -7.55
C GLN A 21 -7.51 -11.63 -6.73
N LEU A 22 -6.73 -12.00 -5.71
CA LEU A 22 -7.00 -13.17 -4.88
C LEU A 22 -8.32 -13.03 -4.09
N VAL A 23 -8.64 -11.84 -3.58
CA VAL A 23 -9.92 -11.59 -2.91
C VAL A 23 -11.10 -11.74 -3.88
N LYS A 24 -10.94 -11.34 -5.14
CA LYS A 24 -11.98 -11.50 -6.18
C LYS A 24 -12.27 -12.97 -6.51
N MET A 25 -11.31 -13.86 -6.32
CA MET A 25 -11.48 -15.30 -6.52
C MET A 25 -12.10 -15.98 -5.29
N LEU A 26 -11.89 -15.44 -4.09
CA LEU A 26 -12.36 -15.98 -2.81
C LEU A 26 -13.76 -15.45 -2.43
N LEU A 27 -14.75 -15.63 -3.32
CA LEU A 27 -16.09 -15.06 -3.16
C LEU A 27 -16.86 -15.57 -1.93
N HIS A 28 -16.53 -16.76 -1.41
CA HIS A 28 -17.25 -17.42 -0.31
C HIS A 28 -16.46 -17.43 1.02
N THR A 29 -15.44 -16.58 1.17
CA THR A 29 -14.65 -16.50 2.41
C THR A 29 -14.95 -15.23 3.18
N ASP A 30 -15.16 -15.35 4.50
CA ASP A 30 -15.31 -14.22 5.39
C ASP A 30 -13.94 -13.63 5.79
N PHE A 31 -13.80 -12.32 5.61
CA PHE A 31 -12.58 -11.57 5.91
C PHE A 31 -12.81 -10.53 7.00
N LYS A 32 -11.79 -10.31 7.84
CA LYS A 32 -11.69 -9.15 8.73
C LYS A 32 -10.67 -8.16 8.19
N VAL A 33 -11.01 -6.88 8.31
CA VAL A 33 -10.08 -5.78 8.01
C VAL A 33 -9.03 -5.72 9.11
N VAL A 34 -7.76 -5.62 8.72
CA VAL A 34 -6.66 -5.40 9.65
C VAL A 34 -6.71 -3.95 10.15
N GLU A 35 -6.51 -3.74 11.45
CA GLU A 35 -6.72 -2.43 12.10
C GLU A 35 -5.77 -1.32 11.64
N GLY A 36 -4.60 -1.66 11.12
CA GLY A 36 -3.64 -0.65 10.67
C GLY A 36 -2.44 -1.22 9.93
N SER A 37 -1.75 -0.35 9.23
CA SER A 37 -0.44 -0.59 8.63
C SER A 37 0.57 0.37 9.26
N PHE A 38 1.78 -0.10 9.53
CA PHE A 38 2.80 0.67 10.22
C PHE A 38 4.17 0.52 9.57
N VAL A 39 4.97 1.58 9.62
CA VAL A 39 6.36 1.62 9.15
C VAL A 39 7.30 1.90 10.32
N TYR A 40 8.45 1.26 10.31
CA TYR A 40 9.52 1.53 11.26
C TYR A 40 10.46 2.59 10.68
N LYS A 41 10.68 3.67 11.42
CA LYS A 41 11.60 4.75 11.06
C LYS A 41 12.30 5.26 12.31
N VAL A 42 13.64 5.26 12.29
CA VAL A 42 14.50 5.84 13.34
C VAL A 42 14.06 5.44 14.76
N GLY A 43 13.97 4.13 15.04
CA GLY A 43 13.65 3.64 16.38
C GLY A 43 12.16 3.69 16.76
N LYS A 44 11.28 4.18 15.87
CA LYS A 44 9.86 4.37 16.17
C LYS A 44 8.97 3.73 15.10
N ILE A 45 7.80 3.29 15.55
CA ILE A 45 6.75 2.75 14.69
C ILE A 45 5.75 3.88 14.41
N HIS A 46 5.45 4.09 13.13
CA HIS A 46 4.55 5.13 12.66
C HIS A 46 3.41 4.50 11.86
N LYS A 47 2.17 4.94 12.08
CA LYS A 47 1.02 4.51 11.27
C LYS A 47 1.20 5.05 9.84
N VAL A 48 1.03 4.18 8.85
CA VAL A 48 0.97 4.58 7.44
C VAL A 48 -0.35 5.32 7.23
N PRO A 49 -0.35 6.52 6.61
CA PRO A 49 -1.56 7.31 6.42
C PRO A 49 -2.68 6.49 5.75
N SER A 50 -3.88 6.54 6.32
CA SER A 50 -5.00 5.66 5.94
C SER A 50 -6.09 6.39 5.15
N THR A 51 -5.92 7.70 4.91
CA THR A 51 -6.84 8.50 4.12
C THR A 51 -6.09 9.54 3.28
N GLU A 52 -6.70 9.95 2.17
CA GLU A 52 -6.27 11.09 1.35
C GLU A 52 -6.44 12.43 2.08
N THR A 53 -7.12 12.43 3.21
CA THR A 53 -7.35 13.66 3.98
C THR A 53 -6.05 14.13 4.61
N GLU A 54 -5.75 15.39 4.32
CA GLU A 54 -4.63 16.15 4.87
C GLU A 54 -4.50 15.93 6.39
N THR A 55 -5.60 15.73 7.12
CA THR A 55 -5.64 15.59 8.57
C THR A 55 -4.86 14.41 9.15
N GLU A 56 -4.90 13.19 8.57
CA GLU A 56 -4.10 12.06 9.10
C GLU A 56 -2.63 12.14 8.65
N ALA A 57 -2.38 12.52 7.40
CA ALA A 57 -1.03 12.74 6.89
C ALA A 57 -0.32 13.85 7.71
N LEU A 58 -1.03 14.95 8.01
CA LEU A 58 -0.58 16.06 8.86
C LEU A 58 -0.44 15.67 10.33
N ALA A 59 -1.23 14.74 10.86
CA ALA A 59 -1.09 14.27 12.24
C ALA A 59 0.12 13.33 12.44
N SER A 60 0.57 12.63 11.39
CA SER A 60 1.66 11.66 11.53
C SER A 60 3.03 12.33 11.75
N ASN A 61 3.79 11.90 12.76
CA ASN A 61 5.19 12.31 12.96
C ASN A 61 6.17 11.64 11.97
N LEU A 62 5.67 11.11 10.85
CA LEU A 62 6.46 10.34 9.87
C LEU A 62 7.32 11.24 8.97
N MET A 63 6.82 12.46 8.70
CA MET A 63 7.38 13.42 7.76
C MET A 63 7.31 14.84 8.34
N GLY A 64 8.21 15.73 7.89
CA GLY A 64 8.14 17.16 8.19
C GLY A 64 6.96 17.84 7.48
N MET A 65 6.56 19.04 7.93
CA MET A 65 5.40 19.74 7.35
C MET A 65 5.54 20.04 5.85
N PHE A 66 6.75 20.37 5.37
CA PHE A 66 7.01 20.62 3.95
C PHE A 66 6.98 19.33 3.13
N GLU A 67 7.64 18.27 3.62
CA GLU A 67 7.64 16.95 3.00
C GLU A 67 6.23 16.40 2.80
N LYS A 68 5.34 16.62 3.77
CA LYS A 68 3.92 16.24 3.65
C LYS A 68 3.22 16.90 2.48
N ARG A 69 3.50 18.17 2.21
CA ARG A 69 2.90 18.87 1.05
C ARG A 69 3.38 18.29 -0.27
N HIS A 70 4.67 17.98 -0.36
CA HIS A 70 5.26 17.31 -1.53
C HIS A 70 4.70 15.89 -1.71
N PHE A 71 4.57 15.15 -0.60
CA PHE A 71 4.00 13.81 -0.60
C PHE A 71 2.53 13.79 -1.01
N LEU A 72 1.72 14.75 -0.53
CA LEU A 72 0.32 14.89 -0.95
C LEU A 72 0.21 15.20 -2.45
N LYS A 73 1.04 16.10 -2.99
CA LYS A 73 1.09 16.37 -4.43
C LYS A 73 1.43 15.11 -5.23
N PHE A 74 2.41 14.34 -4.76
CA PHE A 74 2.75 13.05 -5.35
C PHE A 74 1.57 12.07 -5.33
N LEU A 75 0.84 11.95 -4.21
CA LEU A 75 -0.32 11.06 -4.12
C LEU A 75 -1.46 11.49 -5.05
N VAL A 76 -1.69 12.80 -5.20
CA VAL A 76 -2.67 13.35 -6.16
C VAL A 76 -2.28 13.00 -7.60
N PHE A 77 -1.00 13.17 -7.95
CA PHE A 77 -0.48 12.73 -9.25
C PHE A 77 -0.70 11.23 -9.46
N VAL A 78 -0.33 10.39 -8.50
CA VAL A 78 -0.53 8.93 -8.57
C VAL A 78 -2.01 8.61 -8.74
N ALA A 79 -2.93 9.28 -8.04
CA ALA A 79 -4.36 9.03 -8.17
C ALA A 79 -4.87 9.38 -9.58
N ASN A 80 -4.40 10.47 -10.16
CA ASN A 80 -4.84 11.00 -11.46
C ASN A 80 -4.16 10.38 -12.68
N CYS A 81 -2.98 9.74 -12.53
CA CYS A 81 -2.18 9.21 -13.63
C CYS A 81 -2.85 8.01 -14.32
N GLU A 82 -3.52 8.20 -15.44
CA GLU A 82 -4.24 7.16 -16.19
C GLU A 82 -3.42 6.68 -17.39
N GLU A 83 -3.11 5.38 -17.46
CA GLU A 83 -2.25 4.78 -18.51
C GLU A 83 -2.67 5.11 -19.95
N ASN A 84 -3.96 5.34 -20.16
CA ASN A 84 -4.54 5.58 -21.48
C ASN A 84 -4.73 7.08 -21.80
N ASP A 85 -4.39 7.99 -20.87
CA ASP A 85 -4.52 9.43 -21.07
C ASP A 85 -3.18 10.15 -20.83
N PRO A 86 -2.40 10.40 -21.90
CA PRO A 86 -1.12 11.11 -21.80
C PRO A 86 -1.20 12.50 -21.17
N LYS A 87 -2.39 13.12 -21.06
CA LYS A 87 -2.53 14.43 -20.41
C LYS A 87 -2.39 14.36 -18.89
N THR A 88 -2.57 13.17 -18.30
CA THR A 88 -2.50 12.94 -16.85
C THR A 88 -1.08 12.73 -16.34
N PHE A 89 -0.11 12.72 -17.24
CA PHE A 89 1.26 12.32 -16.99
C PHE A 89 2.13 13.42 -16.37
N GLU A 90 1.68 14.68 -16.36
CA GLU A 90 2.43 15.81 -15.77
C GLU A 90 3.92 15.79 -16.17
N ASP A 91 4.21 15.64 -17.47
CA ASP A 91 5.57 15.54 -18.04
C ASP A 91 6.38 14.27 -17.68
N VAL A 92 5.74 13.25 -17.10
CA VAL A 92 6.32 11.91 -16.83
C VAL A 92 5.82 10.90 -17.85
N ASP A 93 6.68 10.30 -18.68
CA ASP A 93 6.28 9.11 -19.44
C ASP A 93 6.30 7.88 -18.52
N PRO A 94 5.14 7.24 -18.19
CA PRO A 94 5.10 6.17 -17.20
C PRO A 94 5.86 4.90 -17.60
N GLN A 95 6.07 4.70 -18.91
CA GLN A 95 6.72 3.51 -19.44
C GLN A 95 8.25 3.64 -19.53
N THR A 96 8.78 4.86 -19.48
CA THR A 96 10.21 5.11 -19.68
C THR A 96 10.86 5.86 -18.52
N THR A 97 10.11 6.70 -17.82
CA THR A 97 10.64 7.52 -16.72
C THR A 97 10.89 6.66 -15.49
N SER A 98 12.08 6.76 -14.91
CA SER A 98 12.41 6.04 -13.69
C SER A 98 11.59 6.52 -12.49
N MET A 99 11.27 5.64 -11.54
CA MET A 99 10.58 6.06 -10.31
C MET A 99 11.41 7.08 -9.51
N ARG A 100 12.74 7.00 -9.58
CA ARG A 100 13.68 7.96 -9.00
C ARG A 100 13.47 9.37 -9.54
N ASP A 101 13.28 9.51 -10.84
CA ASP A 101 13.08 10.82 -11.47
C ASP A 101 11.71 11.40 -11.14
N VAL A 102 10.68 10.56 -11.03
CA VAL A 102 9.37 10.99 -10.51
C VAL A 102 9.51 11.54 -9.09
N TYR A 103 10.20 10.84 -8.19
CA TYR A 103 10.41 11.34 -6.83
C TYR A 103 11.18 12.68 -6.78
N ARG A 104 12.16 12.87 -7.68
CA ARG A 104 12.87 14.14 -7.82
C ARG A 104 11.95 15.27 -8.29
N GLN A 105 11.09 15.01 -9.27
CA GLN A 105 10.13 15.99 -9.78
C GLN A 105 9.18 16.48 -8.69
N PHE A 106 8.71 15.59 -7.81
CA PHE A 106 7.86 15.97 -6.68
C PHE A 106 8.64 16.48 -5.46
N ALA A 107 9.98 16.55 -5.55
CA ALA A 107 10.89 16.93 -4.47
C ALA A 107 10.70 16.11 -3.18
N LEU A 108 10.54 14.79 -3.32
CA LEU A 108 10.55 13.87 -2.19
C LEU A 108 11.98 13.59 -1.74
N GLY A 109 12.29 13.87 -0.47
CA GLY A 109 13.58 13.53 0.14
C GLY A 109 13.76 12.02 0.32
N GLN A 110 15.00 11.55 0.49
CA GLN A 110 15.27 10.11 0.66
C GLN A 110 14.50 9.50 1.83
N ASP A 111 14.40 10.22 2.95
CA ASP A 111 13.64 9.79 4.14
C ASP A 111 12.12 9.64 3.90
N VAL A 112 11.63 10.18 2.80
CA VAL A 112 10.21 10.16 2.39
C VAL A 112 9.98 9.09 1.34
N VAL A 113 10.94 8.86 0.43
CA VAL A 113 10.87 7.91 -0.70
C VAL A 113 10.64 6.47 -0.25
N ASP A 114 11.13 6.09 0.92
CA ASP A 114 10.92 4.75 1.49
C ASP A 114 9.44 4.44 1.74
N VAL A 115 8.64 5.46 2.06
CA VAL A 115 7.21 5.29 2.38
C VAL A 115 6.39 4.87 1.15
N PRO A 116 6.36 5.63 0.03
CA PRO A 116 5.63 5.21 -1.16
C PRO A 116 6.20 3.91 -1.75
N GLY A 117 7.52 3.68 -1.70
CA GLY A 117 8.13 2.45 -2.21
C GLY A 117 7.80 1.20 -1.39
N HIS A 118 8.12 1.21 -0.11
CA HIS A 118 8.06 0.01 0.73
C HIS A 118 6.76 -0.13 1.51
N ALA A 119 6.13 0.98 1.92
CA ALA A 119 4.91 0.92 2.72
C ALA A 119 3.62 0.95 1.88
N LEU A 120 3.64 1.61 0.71
CA LEU A 120 2.48 1.68 -0.19
C LEU A 120 2.61 0.71 -1.38
N ALA A 121 3.70 0.75 -2.13
CA ALA A 121 3.91 -0.15 -3.27
C ALA A 121 4.37 -1.56 -2.86
N LEU A 122 4.79 -1.74 -1.60
CA LEU A 122 5.25 -3.00 -1.01
C LEU A 122 6.48 -3.60 -1.70
N HIS A 123 7.35 -2.76 -2.26
CA HIS A 123 8.63 -3.20 -2.80
C HIS A 123 9.53 -3.73 -1.70
N ARG A 124 10.29 -4.79 -1.99
CA ARG A 124 11.21 -5.42 -1.02
C ARG A 124 12.59 -4.77 -0.99
N THR A 125 12.97 -4.13 -2.09
CA THR A 125 14.32 -3.61 -2.36
C THR A 125 14.21 -2.38 -3.24
N ASP A 126 15.20 -1.50 -3.17
CA ASP A 126 15.23 -0.23 -3.90
C ASP A 126 15.47 -0.34 -5.41
N GLY A 127 15.58 -1.57 -5.94
CA GLY A 127 15.75 -1.80 -7.38
C GLY A 127 14.65 -1.18 -8.25
N TYR A 128 13.45 -0.96 -7.66
CA TYR A 128 12.33 -0.30 -8.34
C TYR A 128 12.61 1.17 -8.70
N LEU A 129 13.57 1.82 -8.03
CA LEU A 129 13.89 3.23 -8.25
C LEU A 129 14.35 3.48 -9.69
N ASP A 130 15.04 2.51 -10.28
CA ASP A 130 15.62 2.61 -11.62
C ASP A 130 14.78 1.85 -12.68
N GLN A 131 13.56 1.41 -12.32
CA GLN A 131 12.58 0.83 -13.23
C GLN A 131 11.54 1.86 -13.67
N PRO A 132 10.80 1.61 -14.77
CA PRO A 132 9.66 2.44 -15.18
C PRO A 132 8.67 2.69 -14.05
N CYS A 133 8.29 3.96 -13.86
CA CYS A 133 7.50 4.36 -12.70
C CYS A 133 6.10 3.73 -12.67
N LEU A 134 5.56 3.31 -13.83
CA LEU A 134 4.26 2.64 -13.92
C LEU A 134 4.18 1.38 -13.03
N GLU A 135 5.27 0.62 -12.94
CA GLU A 135 5.35 -0.58 -12.09
C GLU A 135 5.18 -0.29 -10.61
N THR A 136 5.43 0.96 -10.19
CA THR A 136 5.28 1.43 -8.81
C THR A 136 3.97 2.19 -8.60
N ILE A 137 3.54 2.98 -9.58
CA ILE A 137 2.27 3.74 -9.54
C ILE A 137 1.08 2.79 -9.38
N ASN A 138 1.05 1.67 -10.13
CA ASN A 138 -0.07 0.74 -10.10
C ASN A 138 -0.29 0.04 -8.74
N PRO A 139 0.74 -0.50 -8.08
CA PRO A 139 0.63 -0.99 -6.70
C PRO A 139 0.17 0.08 -5.70
N ILE A 140 0.66 1.33 -5.81
CA ILE A 140 0.21 2.43 -4.94
C ILE A 140 -1.28 2.74 -5.18
N LYS A 141 -1.74 2.78 -6.44
CA LYS A 141 -3.16 2.91 -6.77
C LYS A 141 -3.98 1.77 -6.17
N LEU A 142 -3.50 0.53 -6.26
CA LEU A 142 -4.18 -0.64 -5.69
C LEU A 142 -4.27 -0.55 -4.16
N TYR A 143 -3.20 -0.09 -3.49
CA TYR A 143 -3.18 0.17 -2.06
C TYR A 143 -4.23 1.21 -1.69
N SER A 144 -4.24 2.37 -2.36
CA SER A 144 -5.20 3.44 -2.09
C SER A 144 -6.65 2.99 -2.29
N LYS A 145 -6.97 2.34 -3.42
CA LYS A 145 -8.31 1.81 -3.69
C LYS A 145 -8.76 0.78 -2.65
N SER A 146 -7.84 -0.06 -2.16
CA SER A 146 -8.12 -1.05 -1.10
C SER A 146 -8.37 -0.39 0.24
N LEU A 147 -7.60 0.65 0.55
CA LEU A 147 -7.71 1.43 1.77
C LEU A 147 -9.03 2.19 1.84
N THR A 148 -9.44 2.87 0.75
CA THR A 148 -10.74 3.55 0.66
C THR A 148 -11.91 2.60 0.86
N ARG A 149 -11.79 1.32 0.46
CA ARG A 149 -12.82 0.31 0.70
C ARG A 149 -12.95 -0.09 2.17
N CYS A 150 -11.84 -0.15 2.89
CA CYS A 150 -11.76 -0.74 4.22
C CYS A 150 -11.70 0.29 5.36
N GLY A 151 -11.30 1.54 5.08
CA GLY A 151 -11.24 2.67 6.01
C GLY A 151 -10.12 2.63 7.06
N LYS A 152 -9.61 1.45 7.44
CA LYS A 152 -8.58 1.29 8.49
C LYS A 152 -7.20 0.94 7.95
N SER A 153 -7.15 -0.05 7.06
CA SER A 153 -5.95 -0.48 6.34
C SER A 153 -6.39 -1.14 5.02
N PRO A 154 -5.50 -1.31 4.03
CA PRO A 154 -5.86 -1.99 2.78
C PRO A 154 -5.87 -3.52 2.91
N HIS A 155 -5.60 -4.05 4.10
CA HIS A 155 -5.33 -5.46 4.33
C HIS A 155 -6.54 -6.18 4.93
N LEU A 156 -6.76 -7.39 4.43
CA LEU A 156 -7.72 -8.36 4.92
C LEU A 156 -7.00 -9.59 5.46
N TYR A 157 -7.60 -10.21 6.45
CA TYR A 157 -7.19 -11.50 6.98
C TYR A 157 -8.43 -12.41 7.12
N PRO A 158 -8.37 -13.67 6.66
CA PRO A 158 -9.51 -14.57 6.73
C PRO A 158 -9.85 -14.92 8.19
N TYR A 159 -11.12 -15.17 8.48
CA TYR A 159 -11.54 -15.58 9.82
C TYR A 159 -11.03 -16.98 10.20
N MET A 160 -10.85 -17.84 9.21
CA MET A 160 -10.21 -19.15 9.34
C MET A 160 -8.77 -19.09 8.82
N ILE A 161 -7.89 -19.96 9.32
CA ILE A 161 -6.52 -20.06 8.79
C ILE A 161 -6.51 -20.38 7.30
N TRP A 162 -5.41 -20.01 6.63
CA TRP A 162 -5.24 -20.16 5.18
C TRP A 162 -5.45 -21.59 4.67
N VAL A 163 -5.10 -22.60 5.48
CA VAL A 163 -5.33 -24.01 5.14
C VAL A 163 -6.81 -24.33 4.96
N SER A 164 -7.69 -23.72 5.76
CA SER A 164 -9.13 -23.90 5.63
C SER A 164 -9.68 -23.16 4.40
N CYS A 165 -9.14 -21.99 4.08
CA CYS A 165 -9.50 -21.27 2.85
C CYS A 165 -9.11 -22.06 1.59
N LEU A 166 -7.96 -22.74 1.59
CA LEU A 166 -7.53 -23.58 0.47
C LEU A 166 -8.44 -24.79 0.26
N ARG A 167 -8.96 -25.39 1.34
CA ARG A 167 -9.93 -26.49 1.24
C ARG A 167 -11.25 -26.04 0.63
N ALA A 168 -11.71 -24.83 0.98
CA ALA A 168 -12.94 -24.26 0.43
C ALA A 168 -12.86 -23.93 -1.08
N LEU A 169 -11.67 -23.96 -1.70
CA LEU A 169 -11.48 -23.80 -3.14
C LEU A 169 -11.44 -25.15 -3.90
N GLN A 170 -11.41 -26.27 -3.19
CA GLN A 170 -11.34 -27.61 -3.77
C GLN A 170 -12.72 -28.29 -3.88
N ASP A 171 -13.74 -27.67 -3.29
CA ASP A 171 -15.16 -28.07 -3.33
C ASP A 171 -15.95 -27.13 -4.26
#